data_AF-A0AA50HTW6-F1
#
_entry.id   AF-A0AA50HTW6-F1
#
_cell.length_a   1.000
_cell.length_b   1.000
_cell.length_c   1.000
_cell.angle_alpha   90.00
_cell.angle_beta   90.00
_cell.angle_gamma   90.00
#
_symmetry.space_group_name_H-M   'P 1'
#
loop_
_entity.id
_entity.type
_entity.pdbx_description
1 polymer ?
#
loop_
_entity_poly.entity_id
_entity_poly.type
_entity_poly.pdbx_seq_one_letter_code
_entity_poly.pdbx_strand_id
1 'polypeptide(L)' 'MAQFRWQLIPPVTPPAIFVEQVHRHCGQSSGKFAAQLLWQRGIQSADQLGGFLSPDCYTPTSPWEFGQEMKWAVQRLG' A
#
# COMPACT_ATOMS: atom_id res chain seq x y z
N MET A 1 -12.80 18.46 -25.98
CA MET A 1 -13.34 17.64 -24.87
C MET A 1 -12.33 16.54 -24.57
N ALA A 2 -11.91 16.36 -23.32
CA ALA A 2 -10.98 15.28 -22.98
C ALA A 2 -11.71 13.93 -23.04
N GLN A 3 -11.18 12.96 -23.79
CA GLN A 3 -11.70 11.60 -23.86
C GLN A 3 -11.04 10.75 -22.79
N PHE A 4 -11.82 10.24 -21.83
CA PHE A 4 -11.32 9.32 -20.83
C PHE A 4 -11.25 7.90 -21.39
N ARG A 5 -10.10 7.23 -21.20
CA ARG A 5 -9.91 5.82 -21.56
C ARG A 5 -9.73 5.02 -20.29
N TRP A 6 -10.78 4.29 -19.90
CA TRP A 6 -10.70 3.34 -18.79
C TRP A 6 -9.84 2.14 -19.21
N GLN A 7 -8.85 1.81 -18.40
CA GLN A 7 -7.98 0.66 -18.61
C GLN A 7 -8.02 -0.22 -17.36
N LEU A 8 -8.32 -1.51 -17.55
CA LEU A 8 -8.25 -2.50 -16.48
C LEU A 8 -6.84 -3.08 -16.46
N ILE A 9 -6.23 -3.13 -15.28
CA ILE A 9 -4.94 -3.79 -15.09
C ILE A 9 -5.17 -5.31 -15.21
N PRO A 10 -4.33 -6.05 -15.96
CA PRO A 10 -4.44 -7.50 -16.04
C PRO A 10 -4.39 -8.14 -14.64
N PRO A 11 -5.26 -9.12 -14.35
CA PRO A 11 -5.26 -9.79 -13.06
C PRO A 11 -3.94 -10.51 -12.84
N VAL A 12 -3.30 -10.23 -11.70
CA VAL A 12 -2.09 -10.93 -11.25
C VAL A 12 -2.51 -11.96 -10.21
N THR A 13 -1.89 -13.14 -10.24
CA THR A 13 -2.13 -14.15 -9.19
C THR A 13 -1.04 -14.04 -8.13
N PRO A 14 -1.33 -13.47 -6.94
CA PRO A 14 -0.36 -13.42 -5.86
C PRO A 14 -0.10 -14.81 -5.27
N PRO A 15 1.05 -15.01 -4.59
CA PRO A 15 1.35 -16.26 -3.89
C PRO A 15 0.27 -16.63 -2.86
N ALA A 16 -0.02 -17.92 -2.72
CA ALA A 16 -1.05 -18.40 -1.80
C ALA A 16 -0.81 -17.97 -0.34
N ILE A 17 0.46 -17.93 0.09
CA ILE A 17 0.85 -17.44 1.42
C ILE A 17 0.43 -15.98 1.62
N PHE A 18 0.58 -15.13 0.60
CA PHE A 18 0.18 -13.73 0.68
C PHE A 18 -1.35 -13.60 0.76
N VAL A 19 -2.09 -14.42 -0.01
CA VAL A 19 -3.56 -14.45 0.07
C VAL A 19 -4.04 -14.85 1.46
N GLU A 20 -3.40 -15.84 2.07
CA GLU A 20 -3.69 -16.28 3.45
C GLU A 20 -3.40 -15.16 4.46
N GLN A 21 -2.29 -14.45 4.31
CA GLN A 21 -1.97 -13.29 5.15
C GLN A 21 -3.05 -12.20 5.04
N VAL A 22 -3.48 -11.87 3.83
CA VAL A 22 -4.56 -10.90 3.60
C VAL A 22 -5.89 -11.37 4.18
N HIS A 23 -6.21 -12.68 4.07
CA HIS A 23 -7.44 -13.25 4.59
C HIS A 23 -7.62 -13.03 6.09
N ARG A 24 -6.53 -13.10 6.87
CA ARG A 24 -6.54 -12.84 8.32
C ARG A 24 -7.03 -11.42 8.69
N HIS A 25 -6.94 -10.47 7.76
CA HIS A 25 -7.45 -9.11 7.92
C HIS A 25 -8.87 -8.90 7.37
N CYS A 26 -9.44 -9.90 6.69
CA CYS A 26 -10.66 -9.76 5.89
C CYS A 26 -11.95 -10.28 6.57
N GLY A 27 -11.89 -10.66 7.84
CA GLY A 27 -13.05 -11.13 8.60
C GLY A 27 -13.76 -12.31 7.93
N GLN A 28 -14.97 -12.06 7.38
CA GLN A 28 -15.76 -13.08 6.67
C GLN A 28 -15.45 -13.20 5.16
N SER A 29 -14.59 -12.34 4.61
CA SER A 29 -14.24 -12.35 3.19
C SER A 29 -13.02 -13.22 2.92
N SER A 30 -13.01 -13.87 1.74
CA SER A 30 -11.86 -14.68 1.27
C SER A 30 -10.58 -13.87 1.02
N GLY A 31 -10.65 -12.53 0.95
CA GLY A 31 -9.47 -11.67 0.75
C GLY A 31 -8.80 -11.77 -0.63
N LYS A 32 -9.28 -12.62 -1.54
CA LYS A 32 -8.63 -12.90 -2.83
C LYS A 32 -8.42 -11.66 -3.70
N PHE A 33 -9.46 -10.86 -3.92
CA PHE A 33 -9.36 -9.65 -4.73
C PHE A 33 -8.53 -8.55 -4.05
N ALA A 34 -8.63 -8.45 -2.72
CA ALA A 34 -7.79 -7.53 -1.95
C ALA A 34 -6.31 -7.91 -2.11
N ALA A 35 -5.98 -9.21 -2.03
CA ALA A 35 -4.62 -9.69 -2.25
C ALA A 35 -4.11 -9.36 -3.65
N GLN A 36 -4.94 -9.54 -4.69
CA GLN A 36 -4.56 -9.16 -6.06
C GLN A 36 -4.27 -7.66 -6.18
N LEU A 37 -5.14 -6.83 -5.62
CA LEU A 37 -5.00 -5.37 -5.67
C LEU A 37 -3.76 -4.88 -4.91
N LEU A 38 -3.52 -5.40 -3.70
CA LEU A 38 -2.37 -5.03 -2.88
C LEU A 38 -1.06 -5.45 -3.54
N TRP A 39 -1.04 -6.64 -4.15
CA TRP A 39 0.11 -7.12 -4.90
C TRP A 39 0.46 -6.23 -6.09
N GLN A 40 -0.56 -5.80 -6.85
CA GLN A 40 -0.41 -4.86 -7.97
C GLN A 40 0.07 -3.48 -7.52
N ARG A 41 -0.18 -3.10 -6.26
CA ARG A 41 0.31 -1.84 -5.65
C ARG A 41 1.71 -1.95 -5.03
N GLY A 42 2.37 -3.11 -5.17
CA GLY A 42 3.71 -3.32 -4.63
C GLY A 42 3.75 -3.65 -3.14
N ILE A 43 2.61 -3.93 -2.50
CA ILE A 43 2.54 -4.45 -1.13
C ILE A 43 2.71 -5.97 -1.23
N GLN A 44 3.91 -6.44 -0.93
CA GLN A 44 4.31 -7.83 -1.19
C GLN A 44 4.93 -8.52 0.03
N SER A 45 5.12 -7.81 1.14
CA SER A 45 5.58 -8.39 2.41
C SER A 45 4.53 -8.28 3.51
N ALA A 46 4.68 -9.12 4.55
CA ALA A 46 3.81 -9.09 5.73
C ALA A 46 3.91 -7.76 6.48
N ASP A 47 5.11 -7.19 6.56
CA ASP A 47 5.33 -5.90 7.25
C ASP A 47 4.65 -4.75 6.51
N GLN A 48 4.76 -4.72 5.17
CA GLN A 48 4.05 -3.73 4.34
C GLN A 48 2.54 -3.91 4.45
N LEU A 49 2.06 -5.15 4.47
CA LEU A 49 0.64 -5.46 4.62
C LEU A 49 0.12 -4.97 5.97
N GLY A 50 0.82 -5.30 7.06
CA GLY A 50 0.49 -4.87 8.41
C GLY A 50 0.48 -3.35 8.52
N GLY A 51 1.56 -2.69 8.09
CA GLY A 51 1.67 -1.22 8.15
C GLY A 51 0.64 -0.47 7.29
N PHE A 52 0.10 -1.12 6.26
CA PHE A 52 -0.95 -0.55 5.41
C PHE A 52 -2.37 -0.79 5.96
N LEU A 53 -2.65 -1.96 6.52
CA LEU A 53 -4.01 -2.37 6.94
C LEU A 53 -4.30 -2.16 8.43
N SER A 54 -3.28 -2.12 9.28
CA SER A 54 -3.43 -2.05 10.74
C SER A 54 -2.82 -0.76 11.29
N PRO A 55 -3.59 0.08 12.00
CA PRO A 55 -3.05 1.25 12.69
C PRO A 55 -1.97 0.88 13.71
N ASP A 56 -2.10 -0.27 14.37
CA ASP A 56 -1.16 -0.74 15.39
C ASP A 56 0.22 -1.13 14.81
N CYS A 57 0.27 -1.38 13.50
CA CYS A 57 1.49 -1.73 12.78
C CYS A 57 2.02 -0.58 11.93
N TYR A 58 1.35 0.58 11.94
CA TYR A 58 1.74 1.73 11.14
C TYR A 58 3.13 2.23 11.59
N THR A 59 4.06 2.27 10.64
CA THR A 59 5.38 2.87 10.85
C THR A 59 5.42 4.19 10.11
N PRO A 60 5.55 5.34 10.81
CA PRO A 60 5.65 6.63 10.16
C PRO A 60 6.83 6.67 9.20
N THR A 61 6.60 7.20 8.01
CA THR A 61 7.67 7.54 7.09
C THR A 61 8.59 8.56 7.76
N SER A 62 9.90 8.38 7.62
CA SER A 62 10.88 9.33 8.15
C SER A 62 10.62 10.73 7.60
N PRO A 63 10.70 11.80 8.42
CA PRO A 63 10.52 13.16 7.93
C PRO A 63 11.54 13.55 6.85
N TRP A 64 12.66 12.84 6.78
CA TRP A 64 13.70 13.03 5.76
C TRP A 64 13.34 12.45 4.40
N GLU A 65 12.41 11.49 4.32
CA GLU A 65 11.91 10.97 3.04
C GLU A 65 11.06 11.99 2.29
N PHE A 66 10.53 13.00 3.00
CA PHE A 66 9.87 14.15 2.39
C PHE A 66 10.86 15.03 1.59
N GLY A 67 12.17 14.79 1.75
CA GLY A 67 13.20 15.28 0.86
C GLY A 67 13.41 16.79 0.94
N GLN A 68 13.45 17.44 -0.22
CA GLN A 68 13.85 18.84 -0.36
C GLN A 68 12.87 19.81 0.30
N GLU A 69 11.57 19.50 0.27
CA GLU A 69 10.53 20.36 0.86
C GLU A 69 10.68 20.47 2.38
N MET A 70 11.02 19.37 3.07
CA MET A 70 11.27 19.40 4.52
C MET A 70 12.52 20.22 4.85
N LYS A 71 13.58 20.08 4.05
CA LYS A 71 14.80 20.88 4.22
C LYS A 71 14.51 22.38 4.11
N TRP A 72 13.74 22.80 3.12
CA TRP A 72 13.33 24.20 2.95
C TRP A 72 12.40 24.69 4.06
N ALA A 73 11.47 23.85 4.53
CA ALA A 73 10.60 24.21 5.65
C ALA A 73 11.40 24.51 6.92
N VAL A 74 12.38 23.67 7.27
CA VAL A 74 13.26 23.88 8.42
C VAL A 74 14.08 25.16 8.26
N GLN A 75 14.61 25.44 7.05
CA GLN A 75 15.36 26.68 6.77
C GLN A 75 14.56 27.96 6.97
N ARG A 76 13.24 27.93 6.75
CA ARG A 76 12.37 29.12 6.96
C ARG A 76 12.08 29.42 8.43
N LEU A 77 12.30 28.46 9.33
CA LEU A 77 12.05 28.61 10.77
C LEU A 77 13.27 29.15 11.54
N GLY A 78 14.44 29.17 10.91
CA GLY A 78 15.66 29.79 11.44
C GLY A 78 15.87 31.19 10.91
#